data_AF-A0A841H8Z7-F1
#
_entry.id   AF-A0A841H8Z7-F1
#
_cell.length_a   1.000
_cell.length_b   1.000
_cell.length_c   1.000
_cell.angle_alpha   90.00
_cell.angle_beta   90.00
_cell.angle_gamma   90.00
#
_symmetry.space_group_name_H-M   'P 1'
#
loop_
_entity.id
_entity.type
_entity.pdbx_description
1 polymer ?
#
loop_
_entity_poly.entity_id
_entity_poly.type
_entity_poly.pdbx_seq_one_letter_code
_entity_poly.pdbx_strand_id
1 'polypeptide(L)' 'MNDHVKLAAVLAGGVVLPGVASYLVAQSTTGLADEAVWAGGYGLMVLTVWYTWIRPLDLSRTEGGTEP' A
#
# COMPACT_ATOMS: atom_id res chain seq x y z
N MET A 1 3.05 -12.16 -14.50
CA MET A 1 1.76 -11.69 -13.95
C MET A 1 1.53 -10.27 -14.42
N ASN A 2 0.34 -9.96 -14.94
CA ASN A 2 -0.04 -8.62 -15.42
C ASN A 2 0.05 -7.60 -14.27
N ASP A 3 0.52 -6.39 -14.54
CA ASP A 3 0.71 -5.39 -13.49
C ASP A 3 -0.59 -4.96 -12.82
N HIS A 4 -1.70 -4.97 -13.56
CA HIS A 4 -3.03 -4.72 -13.00
C HIS A 4 -3.41 -5.78 -11.95
N VAL A 5 -3.04 -7.05 -12.19
CA VAL A 5 -3.31 -8.15 -11.26
C VAL A 5 -2.41 -8.04 -10.03
N LYS A 6 -1.14 -7.65 -10.20
CA LYS A 6 -0.25 -7.38 -9.05
C LYS A 6 -0.79 -6.25 -8.18
N LEU A 7 -1.20 -5.14 -8.80
CA LEU A 7 -1.76 -4.00 -8.07
C LEU A 7 -3.03 -4.40 -7.32
N ALA A 8 -3.96 -5.08 -8.00
CA ALA A 8 -5.19 -5.57 -7.38
C ALA A 8 -4.89 -6.51 -6.20
N ALA A 9 -3.91 -7.40 -6.33
CA ALA A 9 -3.49 -8.29 -5.25
C ALA A 9 -2.89 -7.54 -4.05
N VAL A 10 -2.07 -6.50 -4.29
CA VAL A 10 -1.51 -5.67 -3.21
C VAL A 10 -2.62 -4.91 -2.49
N LEU A 11 -3.56 -4.32 -3.22
CA LEU A 11 -4.68 -3.59 -2.62
C LEU A 11 -5.60 -4.53 -1.83
N ALA A 12 -5.95 -5.68 -2.41
CA ALA A 12 -6.77 -6.68 -1.74
C ALA A 12 -6.04 -7.23 -0.50
N GLY A 13 -4.76 -7.58 -0.63
CA GLY A 13 -3.94 -8.08 0.49
C GLY A 13 -3.81 -7.05 1.61
N GLY A 14 -3.60 -5.77 1.26
CA GLY A 14 -3.48 -4.67 2.21
C GLY A 14 -4.76 -4.34 2.98
N VAL A 15 -5.92 -4.82 2.53
CA VAL A 15 -7.20 -4.67 3.26
C VAL A 15 -7.61 -5.98 3.95
N VAL A 16 -7.48 -7.10 3.25
CA VAL A 16 -7.89 -8.42 3.76
C VAL A 16 -6.98 -8.89 4.89
N LEU A 17 -5.65 -8.77 4.74
CA LEU A 17 -4.73 -9.25 5.79
C LEU A 17 -4.91 -8.47 7.11
N PRO A 18 -5.01 -7.13 7.11
CA PRO A 18 -5.25 -6.39 8.35
C PRO A 18 -6.65 -6.64 8.91
N GLY A 19 -7.67 -6.79 8.06
CA GLY A 19 -9.02 -7.12 8.52
C GLY A 19 -9.09 -8.48 9.23
N VAL A 20 -8.41 -9.50 8.68
CA VAL A 20 -8.30 -10.82 9.34
C VAL A 20 -7.50 -10.72 10.64
N ALA A 21 -6.39 -9.99 10.63
CA ALA A 21 -5.58 -9.79 11.83
C ALA A 21 -6.36 -9.04 12.93
N SER A 22 -7.08 -7.98 12.57
CA SER A 22 -7.97 -7.21 13.44
C SER A 22 -9.04 -8.09 14.08
N TYR A 23 -9.71 -8.94 13.29
CA TYR A 23 -10.70 -9.89 13.82
C TYR A 23 -10.13 -10.83 14.91
N LEU A 24 -8.87 -11.26 14.76
CA LEU A 24 -8.20 -12.12 15.74
C LEU A 24 -7.75 -11.33 16.97
N VAL A 25 -7.21 -10.12 16.76
CA VAL A 25 -6.69 -9.25 17.81
C VAL A 25 -7.80 -8.65 18.66
N ALA A 26 -8.94 -8.29 18.06
CA ALA A 26 -10.11 -7.75 18.74
C ALA A 26 -10.73 -8.71 19.77
N GLN A 27 -10.47 -10.02 19.67
CA GLN A 27 -10.95 -11.01 20.63
C GLN A 27 -10.18 -11.00 21.96
N SER A 28 -8.99 -10.38 22.00
CA SER A 28 -8.05 -10.54 23.13
C SER A 28 -7.42 -9.24 23.62
N THR A 29 -7.67 -8.11 22.98
CA THR A 29 -6.94 -6.86 23.23
C THR A 29 -7.82 -5.62 23.27
N THR A 30 -7.24 -4.51 23.75
CA THR A 30 -7.87 -3.19 23.80
C THR A 30 -7.82 -2.49 22.43
N GLY A 31 -8.69 -1.50 22.22
CA GLY A 31 -8.84 -0.82 20.90
C GLY A 31 -7.56 -0.23 20.29
N LEU A 32 -6.53 0.07 21.10
CA LEU A 32 -5.24 0.57 20.60
C LEU A 32 -4.46 -0.48 19.78
N ALA A 33 -4.56 -1.76 20.14
CA ALA A 33 -3.90 -2.83 19.39
C ALA A 33 -4.57 -3.05 18.04
N ASP A 34 -5.90 -2.93 18.00
CA ASP A 34 -6.68 -3.02 16.77
C ASP A 34 -6.38 -1.87 15.81
N GLU A 35 -6.33 -0.63 16.32
CA GLU A 35 -5.90 0.54 15.53
C GLU A 35 -4.48 0.37 14.97
N ALA A 36 -3.55 -0.17 15.75
CA ALA A 36 -2.18 -0.42 15.30
C ALA A 36 -2.12 -1.45 14.15
N VAL A 37 -2.96 -2.49 14.19
CA VAL A 37 -3.07 -3.48 13.11
C VAL A 37 -3.57 -2.82 11.82
N TRP A 38 -4.61 -1.99 11.93
CA TRP A 38 -5.14 -1.26 10.79
C TRP A 38 -4.14 -0.26 10.22
N ALA A 39 -3.53 0.57 11.06
CA ALA A 39 -2.56 1.57 10.65
C ALA A 39 -1.30 0.93 10.04
N GLY A 40 -0.80 -0.16 10.65
CA GLY A 40 0.34 -0.90 10.13
C GLY A 40 0.04 -1.58 8.80
N GLY A 41 -1.12 -2.19 8.68
CA GLY A 41 -1.59 -2.84 7.46
C GLY A 41 -1.73 -1.88 6.27
N TYR A 42 -2.49 -0.80 6.46
CA TYR A 42 -2.64 0.25 5.45
C TYR A 42 -1.31 0.93 5.14
N GLY A 43 -0.50 1.24 6.16
CA GLY A 43 0.80 1.87 5.98
C GLY A 43 1.73 1.02 5.11
N LEU A 44 1.81 -0.29 5.39
CA LEU A 44 2.60 -1.22 4.59
C LEU A 44 2.10 -1.30 3.14
N MET A 45 0.78 -1.34 2.94
CA MET A 45 0.18 -1.35 1.60
C MET A 45 0.57 -0.08 0.83
N VAL A 46 0.40 1.09 1.44
CA VAL A 46 0.75 2.39 0.82
C VAL A 46 2.23 2.44 0.46
N LEU A 47 3.12 2.02 1.37
CA LEU A 47 4.57 1.99 1.12
C LEU A 47 4.93 1.04 -0.02
N THR A 48 4.28 -0.12 -0.10
CA THR A 48 4.49 -1.10 -1.18
C THR A 48 4.07 -0.51 -2.52
N VAL A 49 2.87 0.10 -2.59
CA VAL A 49 2.39 0.75 -3.81
C VAL A 49 3.33 1.87 -4.24
N TRP A 50 3.73 2.72 -3.28
CA TRP A 50 4.66 3.80 -3.56
C TRP A 50 6.00 3.29 -4.09
N TYR A 51 6.62 2.32 -3.42
CA TYR A 51 7.96 1.85 -3.77
C TYR A 51 8.02 1.16 -5.13
N THR A 52 6.99 0.38 -5.47
CA THR A 52 6.97 -0.44 -6.68
C THR A 52 6.47 0.31 -7.91
N TRP A 53 5.49 1.21 -7.76
CA TRP A 53 4.87 1.87 -8.91
C TRP A 53 5.14 3.37 -9.00
N ILE A 54 5.24 4.09 -7.87
CA ILE A 54 5.35 5.57 -7.88
C ILE A 54 6.81 6.01 -7.88
N ARG A 55 7.62 5.50 -6.96
CA ARG A 55 9.05 5.82 -6.81
C ARG A 55 9.85 5.66 -8.12
N PRO A 56 9.61 4.64 -8.97
CA PRO A 56 10.36 4.48 -10.21
C PRO A 56 9.95 5.45 -11.30
N LEU A 57 8.83 6.18 -11.14
CA LEU A 57 8.42 7.17 -12.12
C LEU A 57 9.40 8.33 -12.07
N ASP A 58 9.94 8.66 -13.24
CA ASP A 58 10.67 9.89 -13.41
C ASP A 58 9.67 11.05 -13.45
N LEU A 59 9.52 11.70 -12.29
CA LEU A 59 8.69 12.89 -12.14
C LEU A 59 9.47 14.18 -12.43
N SER A 60 10.72 14.07 -12.91
CA SER A 60 11.47 15.23 -13.36
C SER A 60 10.81 15.78 -14.62
N ARG A 61 10.47 17.08 -14.58
CA ARG A 61 10.01 17.81 -15.74
C ARG A 61 11.13 17.77 -16.78
N THR A 62 10.85 17.30 -17.99
CA THR A 62 11.75 17.48 -19.13
C THR A 62 12.01 18.97 -19.31
N GLU A 63 13.18 19.44 -18.92
CA GLU A 63 13.66 20.75 -19.36
C GLU A 63 14.00 20.65 -20.84
N GLY A 64 13.45 21.57 -21.64
CA GLY A 64 13.99 21.87 -22.96
C GLY A 64 13.45 21.05 -24.12
N GLY A 65 12.18 21.26 -24.47
CA GLY A 65 11.80 21.25 -25.89
C GLY A 65 12.40 22.46 -26.59
N THR A 66 13.71 22.49 -26.83
CA THR A 66 14.29 23.31 -27.90
C THR A 66 14.34 22.43 -29.14
N GLU A 67 13.16 22.15 -29.69
CA GLU A 67 13.08 21.72 -31.08
C GLU A 67 13.55 22.90 -31.95
N PRO A 68 14.54 22.71 -32.85
CA PRO A 68 15.01 23.75 -33.76
C PRO A 68 13.96 24.13 -34.81
#